data_AF-A0A931HZ36-F1
#
_entry.id   AF-A0A931HZ36-F1
#
_cell.length_a   1.000
_cell.length_b   1.000
_cell.length_c   1.000
_cell.angle_alpha   90.00
_cell.angle_beta   90.00
_cell.angle_gamma   90.00
#
_symmetry.space_group_name_H-M   'P 1'
#
loop_
_entity.id
_entity.type
_entity.pdbx_description
1 polymer ?
#
loop_
_entity_poly.entity_id
_entity_poly.type
_entity_poly.pdbx_seq_one_letter_code
_entity_poly.pdbx_strand_id
1 'polypeptide(L)'
;MLTRREERASRVVALAALLVPVLLLTQFLLAGLALFTDAGLWGVHGAVGGAAAIPILVVLAGALRGGRNRHLRWWAGLQALLYATQIGWVVAGEASGLGWPMAMHPLNGALLLTASLTILAKVLRAPERAAAVTAGE
;
A
#
# COMPACT_ATOMS: atom_id res chain seq x y z
N MET A 1 9.15 -10.41 26.73
CA MET A 1 8.92 -11.64 25.94
C MET A 1 7.69 -11.40 25.06
N LEU A 2 7.84 -11.38 23.73
CA LEU A 2 6.69 -11.25 22.82
C LEU A 2 5.92 -12.57 22.77
N THR A 3 4.61 -12.49 22.61
CA THR A 3 3.80 -13.71 22.44
C THR A 3 4.00 -14.25 21.00
N ARG A 4 3.98 -15.58 20.81
CA ARG A 4 4.02 -16.20 19.45
C ARG A 4 2.97 -15.60 18.50
N ARG A 5 1.84 -15.13 19.05
CA ARG A 5 0.76 -14.46 18.32
C ARG A 5 1.18 -13.11 17.75
N GLU A 6 1.91 -12.29 18.52
CA GLU A 6 2.41 -10.99 18.08
C GLU A 6 3.50 -11.11 17.02
N GLU A 7 4.36 -12.13 17.12
CA GLU A 7 5.35 -12.43 16.09
C GLU A 7 4.68 -12.82 14.77
N ARG A 8 3.71 -13.75 14.82
CA ARG A 8 2.97 -14.16 13.63
C ARG A 8 2.23 -12.98 12.99
N ALA A 9 1.54 -12.16 13.80
CA ALA A 9 0.86 -10.96 13.32
C ALA A 9 1.82 -9.99 12.64
N SER A 10 3.02 -9.81 13.20
CA SER A 10 4.03 -8.94 12.61
C SER A 10 4.61 -9.49 11.29
N ARG A 11 4.77 -10.81 11.16
CA ARG A 11 5.16 -11.44 9.90
C ARG A 11 4.10 -11.24 8.82
N VAL A 12 2.82 -11.37 9.18
CA VAL A 12 1.70 -11.09 8.26
C VAL A 12 1.72 -9.64 7.79
N VAL A 13 1.96 -8.67 8.68
CA VAL A 13 2.12 -7.26 8.30
C VAL A 13 3.31 -7.07 7.37
N ALA A 14 4.44 -7.74 7.63
CA ALA A 14 5.61 -7.63 6.77
C ALA A 14 5.38 -8.18 5.35
N LEU A 15 4.71 -9.33 5.23
CA LEU A 15 4.34 -9.90 3.94
C LEU A 15 3.36 -8.99 3.19
N ALA A 16 2.37 -8.44 3.88
CA ALA A 16 1.44 -7.48 3.30
C ALA A 16 2.17 -6.21 2.83
N ALA A 17 3.07 -5.66 3.64
CA ALA A 17 3.88 -4.49 3.30
C ALA A 17 4.80 -4.71 2.09
N LEU A 18 5.27 -5.95 1.87
CA LEU A 18 6.01 -6.33 0.66
C LEU A 18 5.09 -6.46 -0.56
N LEU A 19 3.89 -7.02 -0.38
CA LEU A 19 2.96 -7.26 -1.47
C LEU A 19 2.39 -5.96 -2.06
N VAL A 20 2.12 -4.94 -1.24
CA VAL A 20 1.53 -3.67 -1.72
C VAL A 20 2.35 -3.02 -2.85
N PRO A 21 3.65 -2.70 -2.70
CA PRO A 21 4.42 -2.06 -3.78
C PRO A 21 4.49 -2.93 -5.05
N VAL A 22 4.49 -4.26 -4.92
CA VAL A 22 4.46 -5.17 -6.09
C VAL A 22 3.13 -5.02 -6.83
N LEU A 23 2.00 -5.07 -6.13
CA LEU A 23 0.68 -4.89 -6.75
C LEU A 23 0.53 -3.49 -7.38
N LEU A 24 1.02 -2.45 -6.72
CA LEU A 24 0.97 -1.09 -7.25
C LEU A 24 1.85 -0.91 -8.49
N LEU A 25 3.05 -1.50 -8.51
CA LEU A 25 3.88 -1.52 -9.72
C LEU A 25 3.16 -2.24 -10.87
N THR A 26 2.54 -3.39 -10.58
CA THR A 26 1.71 -4.11 -11.55
C THR A 26 0.57 -3.23 -12.07
N GLN A 27 -0.08 -2.42 -11.23
CA GLN A 27 -1.12 -1.48 -11.68
C GLN A 27 -0.60 -0.48 -12.71
N PHE A 28 0.58 0.11 -12.49
CA PHE A 28 1.20 1.02 -13.44
C PHE A 28 1.53 0.34 -14.77
N LEU A 29 2.07 -0.88 -14.72
CA LEU A 29 2.38 -1.66 -15.92
C LEU A 29 1.10 -2.04 -16.68
N LEU A 30 0.06 -2.50 -15.98
CA LEU A 30 -1.24 -2.82 -16.58
C LEU A 30 -1.90 -1.60 -17.20
N ALA A 31 -1.84 -0.43 -16.56
CA ALA A 31 -2.36 0.81 -17.15
C ALA A 31 -1.59 1.21 -18.41
N GLY A 32 -0.26 1.09 -18.39
CA GLY A 32 0.58 1.35 -19.57
C GLY A 32 0.27 0.38 -20.72
N LEU A 33 0.21 -0.93 -20.43
CA LEU A 33 -0.16 -1.94 -21.44
C LEU A 33 -1.59 -1.71 -21.96
N ALA A 34 -2.53 -1.34 -21.10
CA ALA A 34 -3.89 -1.05 -21.53
C ALA A 34 -3.96 0.18 -22.46
N LEU A 35 -3.11 1.17 -22.20
CA LEU A 35 -3.01 2.38 -23.02
C LEU A 35 -2.32 2.13 -24.37
N PHE A 36 -1.27 1.31 -24.39
CA PHE A 36 -0.41 1.16 -25.56
C PHE A 36 -0.67 -0.10 -26.39
N THR A 37 -1.26 -1.15 -25.82
CA THR A 37 -1.40 -2.46 -26.49
C THR A 37 -2.82 -3.01 -26.53
N ASP A 38 -3.53 -3.07 -25.39
CA ASP A 38 -4.83 -3.74 -25.32
C ASP A 38 -5.76 -3.14 -24.26
N ALA A 39 -6.80 -2.42 -24.72
CA ALA A 39 -7.81 -1.83 -23.84
C ALA A 39 -8.57 -2.86 -22.97
N GLY A 40 -8.59 -4.15 -23.34
CA GLY A 40 -9.14 -5.22 -22.50
C GLY A 40 -8.44 -5.34 -21.14
N LEU A 41 -7.19 -4.89 -21.03
CA LEU A 41 -6.41 -4.93 -19.79
C LEU A 41 -6.90 -3.93 -18.73
N TRP A 42 -7.77 -2.96 -19.07
CA TRP A 42 -8.39 -2.08 -18.07
C TRP A 42 -9.22 -2.86 -17.04
N GLY A 43 -9.88 -3.95 -17.45
CA GLY A 43 -10.61 -4.83 -16.53
C GLY A 43 -9.68 -5.53 -15.54
N VAL A 44 -8.51 -5.99 -16.02
CA VAL A 44 -7.48 -6.62 -15.17
C VAL A 44 -6.87 -5.59 -14.23
N HIS A 45 -6.59 -4.38 -14.70
CA HIS A 45 -6.16 -3.26 -13.87
C HIS A 45 -7.17 -2.95 -12.76
N GLY A 46 -8.47 -2.92 -13.06
CA GLY A 46 -9.51 -2.75 -12.04
C GLY A 46 -9.51 -3.86 -10.99
N ALA A 47 -9.43 -5.12 -11.44
CA ALA A 47 -9.45 -6.29 -10.56
C ALA A 47 -8.21 -6.35 -9.63
N VAL A 48 -7.01 -6.14 -10.18
CA VAL A 48 -5.76 -6.12 -9.39
C VAL A 48 -5.74 -4.91 -8.44
N GLY A 49 -6.24 -3.76 -8.89
CA GLY A 49 -6.41 -2.56 -8.07
C GLY A 49 -7.32 -2.81 -6.87
N GLY A 50 -8.47 -3.46 -7.09
CA GLY A 50 -9.39 -3.86 -6.02
C GLY A 50 -8.77 -4.88 -5.05
N ALA A 51 -8.03 -5.87 -5.57
CA ALA A 51 -7.34 -6.86 -4.75
C ALA A 51 -6.26 -6.24 -3.83
N ALA A 52 -5.64 -5.13 -4.25
CA ALA A 52 -4.66 -4.41 -3.44
C ALA A 52 -5.23 -3.83 -2.13
N ALA A 53 -6.56 -3.67 -2.02
CA ALA A 53 -7.20 -3.30 -0.75
C ALA A 53 -6.86 -4.27 0.38
N ILE A 54 -6.77 -5.57 0.09
CA ILE A 54 -6.57 -6.61 1.11
C ILE A 54 -5.26 -6.40 1.87
N PRO A 55 -4.07 -6.39 1.23
CA PRO A 55 -2.82 -6.17 1.95
C PRO A 55 -2.73 -4.77 2.57
N ILE A 56 -3.33 -3.73 1.96
CA ILE A 56 -3.38 -2.38 2.56
C ILE A 56 -4.15 -2.38 3.89
N LEU A 57 -5.32 -3.02 3.92
CA LEU A 57 -6.13 -3.15 5.13
C LEU A 57 -5.45 -4.02 6.19
N VAL A 58 -4.70 -5.05 5.79
CA VAL A 58 -3.89 -5.85 6.72
C VAL A 58 -2.80 -5.01 7.38
N VAL A 59 -2.08 -4.18 6.61
CA VAL A 59 -1.07 -3.25 7.15
C VAL A 59 -1.72 -2.26 8.12
N LEU A 60 -2.84 -1.64 7.74
CA LEU A 60 -3.57 -0.70 8.58
C LEU A 60 -4.05 -1.35 9.89
N ALA A 61 -4.75 -2.48 9.81
CA ALA A 61 -5.24 -3.20 10.98
C ALA A 61 -4.08 -3.63 11.90
N GLY A 62 -2.98 -4.10 11.32
CA GLY A 62 -1.78 -4.47 12.05
C GLY A 62 -1.11 -3.30 12.77
N ALA A 63 -1.05 -2.12 12.13
CA ALA A 63 -0.51 -0.90 12.71
C ALA A 63 -1.39 -0.34 13.83
N LEU A 64 -2.72 -0.44 13.70
CA LEU A 64 -3.67 0.06 14.70
C LEU A 64 -3.82 -0.86 15.93
N ARG A 65 -3.78 -2.19 15.73
CA ARG A 65 -4.04 -3.18 16.78
C ARG A 65 -2.77 -3.67 17.49
N GLY A 66 -1.61 -3.61 16.83
CA GLY A 66 -0.37 -4.19 17.35
C GLY A 66 0.59 -3.15 17.95
N GLY A 67 0.96 -3.32 19.23
CA GLY A 67 1.97 -2.48 19.88
C GLY A 67 3.32 -2.47 19.14
N ARG A 68 3.71 -3.60 18.53
CA ARG A 68 4.96 -3.75 17.77
C ARG A 68 4.99 -2.94 16.46
N ASN A 69 3.83 -2.74 15.82
CA ASN A 69 3.71 -2.05 14.54
C ASN A 69 3.23 -0.60 14.69
N ARG A 70 3.17 -0.07 15.92
CA ARG A 70 2.67 1.30 16.19
C ARG A 70 3.43 2.39 15.44
N HIS A 71 4.72 2.15 15.16
CA HIS A 71 5.58 3.06 14.41
C HIS A 71 5.18 3.22 12.94
N LEU A 72 4.31 2.34 12.42
CA LEU A 72 3.78 2.40 11.06
C LEU A 72 2.44 3.16 10.96
N ARG A 73 1.79 3.51 12.08
CA ARG A 73 0.39 4.02 12.09
C ARG A 73 0.15 5.20 11.16
N TRP A 74 1.04 6.21 11.22
CA TRP A 74 0.95 7.37 10.33
C TRP A 74 1.00 6.97 8.85
N TRP A 75 2.00 6.17 8.48
CA TRP A 75 2.21 5.75 7.10
C TRP A 75 1.12 4.80 6.60
N ALA A 76 0.64 3.88 7.45
CA ALA A 76 -0.46 2.98 7.13
C ALA A 76 -1.78 3.76 6.94
N GLY A 77 -2.02 4.78 7.78
CA GLY A 77 -3.16 5.69 7.62
C GLY A 77 -3.07 6.48 6.32
N LEU A 78 -1.90 7.05 6.02
CA LEU A 78 -1.64 7.76 4.76
C LEU A 78 -1.82 6.83 3.54
N GLN A 79 -1.32 5.60 3.59
CA GLN A 79 -1.48 4.61 2.53
C GLN A 79 -2.97 4.29 2.29
N ALA A 80 -3.74 4.06 3.35
CA ALA A 80 -5.17 3.80 3.24
C ALA A 80 -5.95 5.01 2.69
N LEU A 81 -5.60 6.22 3.14
CA LEU A 81 -6.19 7.45 2.64
C LEU A 81 -5.88 7.63 1.15
N LEU A 82 -4.62 7.53 0.74
CA LEU A 82 -4.21 7.62 -0.66
C LEU A 82 -4.92 6.56 -1.51
N TYR A 83 -5.05 5.32 -1.02
CA TYR A 83 -5.80 4.28 -1.71
C TYR A 83 -7.28 4.65 -1.91
N ALA A 84 -7.95 5.17 -0.89
CA ALA A 84 -9.33 5.63 -1.01
C ALA A 84 -9.45 6.82 -1.96
N THR A 85 -8.52 7.79 -1.87
CA THR A 85 -8.51 8.99 -2.70
C THR A 85 -8.31 8.67 -4.19
N GLN A 86 -7.46 7.70 -4.57
CA GLN A 86 -7.32 7.35 -6.00
C GLN A 86 -8.60 6.75 -6.58
N ILE A 87 -9.38 6.02 -5.78
CA ILE A 87 -10.69 5.50 -6.21
C ILE A 87 -11.68 6.66 -6.32
N GLY A 88 -11.67 7.58 -5.35
CA GLY A 88 -12.46 8.80 -5.39
C GLY A 88 -12.21 9.63 -6.65
N TRP A 89 -10.96 9.75 -7.10
CA TRP A 89 -10.61 10.43 -8.34
C TRP A 89 -11.21 9.79 -9.59
N VAL A 90 -11.22 8.47 -9.66
CA VAL A 90 -11.85 7.72 -10.76
C VAL A 90 -13.36 7.96 -10.76
N VAL A 91 -14.01 7.73 -9.61
CA VAL A 91 -15.46 7.90 -9.47
C VAL A 91 -15.89 9.34 -9.78
N ALA A 92 -15.15 10.33 -9.29
CA ALA A 92 -15.44 11.74 -9.58
C ALA A 92 -15.24 12.08 -11.06
N GLY A 93 -14.22 11.52 -11.70
CA GLY A 93 -13.96 11.68 -13.12
C GLY A 93 -15.08 11.11 -13.99
N GLU A 94 -15.48 9.87 -13.70
CA GLU A 94 -16.59 9.19 -14.38
C GLU A 94 -17.92 9.93 -14.19
N ALA A 95 -18.23 10.36 -12.96
CA ALA A 95 -19.49 11.05 -12.66
C ALA A 95 -19.58 12.46 -13.24
N SER A 96 -18.46 13.19 -13.32
CA SER A 96 -18.44 14.57 -13.80
C SER A 96 -18.19 14.71 -15.31
N GLY A 97 -17.65 13.67 -15.96
CA GLY A 97 -17.17 13.73 -17.34
C GLY A 97 -15.93 14.63 -17.54
N LEU A 98 -15.34 15.14 -16.45
CA LEU A 98 -14.14 15.97 -16.50
C LEU A 98 -12.89 15.09 -16.57
N GLY A 99 -11.91 15.49 -17.37
CA GLY A 99 -10.65 14.74 -17.51
C GLY A 99 -9.66 14.95 -16.36
N TRP A 100 -9.70 16.09 -15.67
CA TRP A 100 -8.71 16.41 -14.63
C TRP A 100 -8.81 15.53 -13.37
N PRO A 101 -10.01 15.11 -12.87
CA PRO A 101 -10.08 14.17 -11.76
C PRO A 101 -9.46 12.82 -12.14
N MET A 102 -9.74 12.31 -13.36
CA MET A 102 -9.09 11.09 -13.87
C MET A 102 -7.57 11.25 -13.94
N ALA A 103 -7.06 12.42 -14.33
CA ALA A 103 -5.63 12.69 -14.36
C ALA A 103 -4.98 12.71 -12.96
N MET A 104 -5.74 12.99 -11.90
CA MET A 104 -5.24 12.90 -10.51
C MET A 104 -5.06 11.46 -10.03
N HIS A 105 -5.74 10.48 -10.63
CA HIS A 105 -5.62 9.07 -10.28
C HIS A 105 -4.17 8.54 -10.38
N PRO A 106 -3.47 8.62 -11.53
CA PRO A 106 -2.10 8.12 -11.65
C PRO A 106 -1.09 8.90 -10.79
N LEU A 107 -1.27 10.22 -10.62
CA LEU A 107 -0.44 11.02 -9.71
C LEU A 107 -0.57 10.51 -8.27
N ASN A 108 -1.80 10.31 -7.80
CA ASN A 108 -2.07 9.79 -6.47
C ASN A 108 -1.60 8.34 -6.32
N GLY A 109 -1.68 7.52 -7.37
CA GLY A 109 -1.09 6.19 -7.43
C GLY A 109 0.43 6.20 -7.18
N ALA A 110 1.14 7.22 -7.68
CA ALA A 110 2.60 7.32 -7.52
C ALA A 110 2.96 7.71 -6.06
N LEU A 111 2.16 8.57 -5.45
CA LEU A 111 2.26 8.89 -4.02
C LEU A 111 1.97 7.65 -3.16
N LEU A 112 0.95 6.87 -3.53
CA LEU A 112 0.60 5.62 -2.85
C LEU A 112 1.73 4.59 -2.95
N LEU A 113 2.35 4.44 -4.12
CA LEU A 113 3.53 3.59 -4.31
C LEU A 113 4.69 4.06 -3.41
N THR A 114 4.96 5.36 -3.37
CA THR A 114 5.99 5.94 -2.51
C THR A 114 5.73 5.67 -1.02
N ALA A 115 4.49 5.85 -0.57
CA ALA A 115 4.09 5.52 0.80
C ALA A 115 4.28 4.03 1.11
N SER A 116 3.94 3.15 0.16
CA SER A 116 4.10 1.69 0.33
C SER A 116 5.57 1.26 0.44
N LEU A 117 6.46 1.84 -0.39
CA LEU A 117 7.91 1.59 -0.30
C LEU A 117 8.48 2.12 1.01
N THR A 118 7.97 3.26 1.49
CA THR A 118 8.35 3.82 2.79
C THR A 118 7.95 2.89 3.95
N ILE A 119 6.76 2.31 3.91
CA ILE A 119 6.31 1.31 4.90
C ILE A 119 7.22 0.08 4.84
N LEU A 120 7.47 -0.46 3.64
CA LEU A 120 8.35 -1.61 3.45
C LEU A 120 9.75 -1.36 4.03
N ALA A 121 10.36 -0.21 3.72
CA ALA A 121 11.66 0.16 4.26
C ALA A 121 11.67 0.22 5.80
N LYS A 122 10.60 0.72 6.42
CA LYS A 122 10.46 0.76 7.90
C LYS A 122 10.32 -0.63 8.50
N VAL A 123 9.56 -1.51 7.86
CA VAL A 123 9.42 -2.92 8.26
C VAL A 123 10.77 -3.63 8.22
N LEU A 124 11.54 -3.44 7.15
CA LEU A 124 12.84 -4.08 6.96
C LEU A 124 13.92 -3.58 7.94
N ARG A 125 13.87 -2.31 8.37
CA ARG A 125 14.82 -1.71 9.33
C ARG A 125 14.47 -1.95 10.81
N ALA A 126 13.28 -2.48 11.11
CA ALA A 126 12.85 -2.71 12.48
C ALA A 126 13.73 -3.73 13.26
N PRO A 127 14.24 -4.83 12.64
CA PRO A 127 15.15 -5.77 13.31
C PRO A 127 16.50 -5.15 13.67
N GLU A 128 17.09 -4.34 12.78
CA GLU A 128 18.39 -3.68 13.00
C GLU A 128 18.36 -2.72 14.17
N ARG A 129 17.28 -1.93 14.28
CA ARG A 129 17.08 -1.00 15.41
C ARG A 129 16.94 -1.73 16.75
N ALA A 130 16.30 -2.89 16.76
CA ALA A 130 16.18 -3.68 17.98
C ALA A 130 17.54 -4.24 18.42
N ALA A 131 18.37 -4.71 17.49
CA ALA A 131 19.71 -5.22 17.77
C ALA A 131 20.69 -4.12 18.24
N ALA A 132 20.60 -2.91 17.67
CA ALA A 132 21.45 -1.79 18.07
C ALA A 132 21.16 -1.29 19.49
N VAL A 133 19.89 -1.32 19.93
CA VAL A 133 19.52 -0.95 21.30
C VAL A 133 20.08 -1.96 22.31
N THR A 134 20.03 -3.26 22.02
CA THR A 134 20.53 -4.31 22.93
C THR A 134 22.06 -4.40 23.01
N ALA A 135 22.79 -3.79 22.07
CA ALA A 135 24.26 -3.82 22.04
C ALA A 135 24.91 -2.55 22.65
N GLY A 136 24.12 -1.52 22.96
CA GLY A 136 24.55 -0.28 23.60
C GLY A 136 24.20 -0.19 25.09
N GLU A 137 23.62 -1.26 25.65
CA GLU A 137 23.41 -1.48 27.09
C GLU A 137 24.48 -2.45 27.62
#